data_AF-A0AAU3YUX2-F1
#
_entry.id   AF-A0AAU3YUX2-F1
#
_cell.length_a   1.000
_cell.length_b   1.000
_cell.length_c   1.000
_cell.angle_alpha   90.00
_cell.angle_beta   90.00
_cell.angle_gamma   90.00
#
_symmetry.space_group_name_H-M   'P 1'
#
loop_
_entity.id
_entity.type
_entity.pdbx_description
1 polymer ?
#
loop_
_entity_poly.entity_id
_entity_poly.type
_entity_poly.pdbx_seq_one_letter_code
_entity_poly.pdbx_strand_id
1 'polypeptide(L)'
;MGPAIHHSPSPSLADVSSRGQKQQRVGLLAALPPLSTRMHKLLVLGDQDNAYAAGNRQRGGKNTAASDHAWAMTRAVAADAVRVGWSKAAFVQVMLDGPYQAGHHARSLQHRRGYDKAATWLYRAWNGAEDYVRSADPISSRQDFHVSLAAFRARIERTAWRGVAGKTDMRNLIARMDICSQAGSWDHTVSERDLAERMGCSRTTAHNSNQRLLQAKVLRQLDNGTPTESARWMLISRVLTSTSHDWSTPQGPEAGGVRSGPAVRQADSGADIDSRTAGQLMQHDAFAHYGLGGSGLALLAALAERDGQSQAELQASASISRPTAYRQLGRLKALGLIRHEGELYRLSPTALEGIGTPTVDCPCPVSSWTETADRLGTSGIGERRRRRHEAQRVHWRHQQVRMAERRRAAQQAPFPHPSVAPAQCIRDDGRAIDPTTGEVVPGLYVASDGRWIWAADASG
;
A
#
# COMPACT_ATOMS: atom_id res chain seq x y z
N MET A 1 17.93 -15.95 -67.83
CA MET A 1 18.03 -14.50 -67.58
C MET A 1 16.71 -14.02 -67.02
N GLY A 2 16.67 -13.77 -65.71
CA GLY A 2 15.52 -13.24 -64.97
C GLY A 2 16.05 -12.74 -63.62
N PRO A 3 15.70 -11.54 -63.15
CA PRO A 3 16.43 -10.88 -62.08
C PRO A 3 16.07 -11.48 -60.71
N ALA A 4 17.09 -11.75 -59.91
CA ALA A 4 16.96 -12.14 -58.51
C ALA A 4 16.49 -10.93 -57.67
N ILE A 5 15.29 -11.04 -57.11
CA ILE A 5 14.74 -10.06 -56.17
C ILE A 5 15.28 -10.41 -54.78
N HIS A 6 16.22 -9.61 -54.29
CA HIS A 6 16.68 -9.65 -52.91
C HIS A 6 15.62 -9.02 -52.00
N HIS A 7 14.98 -9.83 -51.15
CA HIS A 7 14.18 -9.35 -50.02
C HIS A 7 15.12 -8.88 -48.90
N SER A 8 15.21 -7.56 -48.71
CA SER A 8 15.75 -6.96 -47.49
C SER A 8 14.72 -7.06 -46.36
N PRO A 9 15.08 -7.55 -45.17
CA PRO A 9 14.18 -7.51 -44.02
C PRO A 9 14.13 -6.10 -43.43
N SER A 10 12.93 -5.51 -43.36
CA SER A 10 12.67 -4.27 -42.64
C SER A 10 12.94 -4.44 -41.14
N PRO A 11 13.57 -3.47 -40.46
CA PRO A 11 13.83 -3.56 -39.03
C PRO A 11 12.53 -3.38 -38.23
N SER A 12 12.29 -4.39 -37.38
CA SER A 12 11.20 -4.46 -36.41
C SER A 12 11.24 -3.28 -35.42
N LEU A 13 10.15 -2.52 -35.36
CA LEU A 13 9.83 -1.52 -34.33
C LEU A 13 9.42 -2.21 -33.02
N ALA A 14 10.39 -2.87 -32.37
CA ALA A 14 10.20 -3.46 -31.05
C ALA A 14 11.52 -3.46 -30.27
N ASP A 15 12.01 -2.27 -29.89
CA ASP A 15 12.88 -2.15 -28.72
C ASP A 15 12.93 -0.69 -28.22
N VAL A 16 11.86 -0.22 -27.59
CA VAL A 16 11.93 0.92 -26.66
C VAL A 16 12.03 0.36 -25.25
N SER A 17 13.08 -0.43 -25.02
CA SER A 17 13.59 -0.68 -23.68
C SER A 17 14.14 0.64 -23.14
N SER A 18 13.54 1.10 -22.05
CA SER A 18 14.02 2.19 -21.22
C SER A 18 15.49 1.97 -20.81
N ARG A 19 16.43 2.44 -21.63
CA ARG A 19 17.82 2.64 -21.22
C ARG A 19 17.78 3.73 -20.16
N GLY A 20 17.89 3.33 -18.90
CA GLY A 20 18.11 4.26 -17.79
C GLY A 20 19.31 5.13 -18.15
N GLN A 21 19.07 6.42 -18.38
CA GLN A 21 20.13 7.41 -18.43
C GLN A 21 20.93 7.26 -17.13
N LYS A 22 22.16 6.74 -17.22
CA LYS A 22 23.14 6.84 -16.15
C LYS A 22 23.37 8.33 -15.93
N GLN A 23 22.71 8.89 -14.92
CA GLN A 23 22.95 10.26 -14.49
C GLN A 23 24.45 10.38 -14.19
N GLN A 24 25.13 11.23 -14.95
CA GLN A 24 26.58 11.37 -14.92
C GLN A 24 26.99 11.90 -13.54
N ARG A 25 27.81 11.15 -12.81
CA ARG A 25 28.29 11.54 -11.47
C ARG A 25 29.42 12.56 -11.64
N VAL A 26 29.23 13.78 -11.13
CA VAL A 26 30.21 14.87 -11.24
C VAL A 26 30.58 15.38 -9.84
N GLY A 27 31.83 15.81 -9.67
CA GLY A 27 32.32 16.45 -8.43
C GLY A 27 32.43 15.51 -7.24
N LEU A 28 32.01 15.99 -6.06
CA LEU A 28 32.12 15.28 -4.76
C LEU A 28 31.52 13.87 -4.76
N LEU A 29 30.52 13.61 -5.61
CA LEU A 29 29.90 12.29 -5.71
C LEU A 29 30.72 11.28 -6.51
N ALA A 30 31.72 11.68 -7.31
CA ALA A 30 32.47 10.75 -8.16
C ALA A 30 33.34 9.79 -7.34
N ALA A 31 33.89 10.26 -6.22
CA ALA A 31 34.81 9.50 -5.35
C ALA A 31 34.10 8.59 -4.32
N LEU A 32 32.77 8.63 -4.24
CA LEU A 32 32.00 7.90 -3.24
C LEU A 32 31.33 6.65 -3.82
N PRO A 33 31.04 5.61 -3.01
CA PRO A 33 30.16 4.52 -3.42
C PRO A 33 28.81 5.05 -3.95
N PRO A 34 28.22 4.44 -5.00
CA PRO A 34 26.97 4.94 -5.57
C PRO A 34 25.78 4.70 -4.63
N LEU A 35 24.97 5.73 -4.41
CA LEU A 35 23.63 5.58 -3.81
C LEU A 35 22.70 4.83 -4.78
N SER A 36 21.62 4.24 -4.24
CA SER A 36 20.52 3.73 -5.05
C SER A 36 19.96 4.82 -5.97
N THR A 37 19.47 4.46 -7.16
CA THR A 37 18.98 5.44 -8.16
C THR A 37 17.93 6.39 -7.58
N ARG A 38 17.04 5.89 -6.71
CA ARG A 38 16.03 6.69 -6.03
C ARG A 38 16.65 7.70 -5.07
N MET A 39 17.61 7.28 -4.24
CA MET A 39 18.24 8.17 -3.26
C MET A 39 19.21 9.15 -3.91
N HIS A 40 19.84 8.76 -5.03
CA HIS A 40 20.60 9.69 -5.86
C HIS A 40 19.70 10.79 -6.44
N LYS A 41 18.54 10.43 -7.00
CA LYS A 41 17.54 11.41 -7.46
C LYS A 41 17.05 12.30 -6.32
N LEU A 42 16.75 11.72 -5.15
CA LEU A 42 16.32 12.46 -3.96
C LEU A 42 17.39 13.46 -3.47
N LEU A 43 18.67 13.07 -3.49
CA LEU A 43 19.79 13.92 -3.15
C LEU A 43 19.87 15.11 -4.12
N VAL A 44 19.92 14.83 -5.42
CA VAL A 44 20.18 15.83 -6.47
C VAL A 44 18.98 16.72 -6.73
N LEU A 45 17.81 16.12 -6.98
CA LEU A 45 16.59 16.82 -7.42
C LEU A 45 15.66 17.17 -6.26
N GLY A 46 15.86 16.60 -5.08
CA GLY A 46 14.92 16.74 -3.96
C GLY A 46 13.72 15.79 -4.10
N ASP A 47 12.72 15.97 -3.24
CA ASP A 47 11.52 15.13 -3.17
C ASP A 47 10.45 15.57 -4.17
N GLN A 48 10.68 15.30 -5.45
CA GLN A 48 9.79 15.69 -6.55
C GLN A 48 8.38 15.07 -6.45
N ASP A 49 8.29 13.88 -5.86
CA ASP A 49 7.04 13.12 -5.76
C ASP A 49 6.31 13.34 -4.42
N ASN A 50 6.81 14.24 -3.56
CA ASN A 50 6.32 14.46 -2.20
C ASN A 50 6.25 13.16 -1.34
N ALA A 51 7.15 12.20 -1.58
CA ALA A 51 7.17 10.91 -0.89
C ALA A 51 7.59 11.01 0.60
N TYR A 52 8.18 12.14 0.99
CA TYR A 52 8.64 12.45 2.33
C TYR A 52 7.86 13.60 2.97
N ALA A 53 6.90 14.19 2.26
CA ALA A 53 6.06 15.25 2.81
C ALA A 53 5.22 14.69 3.96
N ALA A 54 5.36 15.27 5.15
CA ALA A 54 4.45 14.95 6.25
C ALA A 54 3.04 15.46 5.88
N GLY A 55 2.05 14.57 5.87
CA GLY A 55 0.65 14.96 5.65
C GLY A 55 0.22 15.97 6.71
N ASN A 56 0.13 17.24 6.32
CA ASN A 56 -0.23 18.34 7.21
C ASN A 56 -1.67 18.18 7.73
N ARG A 57 -1.82 17.72 8.97
CA ARG A 57 -3.05 17.87 9.77
C ARG A 57 -2.81 18.54 11.13
N GLN A 58 -1.75 19.32 11.29
CA GLN A 58 -1.65 20.26 12.41
C GLN A 58 -1.88 21.69 11.95
N ARG A 59 -3.10 22.16 12.24
CA ARG A 59 -3.48 23.56 12.28
C ARG A 59 -2.65 24.22 13.39
N GLY A 60 -1.81 25.20 13.05
CA GLY A 60 -1.21 26.11 14.02
C GLY A 60 0.22 25.78 14.48
N GLY A 61 1.18 25.68 13.55
CA GLY A 61 2.60 25.71 13.86
C GLY A 61 3.38 26.43 12.77
N LYS A 62 3.93 27.61 13.08
CA LYS A 62 4.78 28.36 12.15
C LYS A 62 6.09 27.57 11.95
N ASN A 63 6.30 26.99 10.76
CA ASN A 63 7.54 26.39 10.24
C ASN A 63 7.85 24.89 10.44
N THR A 64 6.95 24.04 10.95
CA THR A 64 7.29 22.61 11.20
C THR A 64 7.32 21.75 9.94
N ALA A 65 6.34 21.89 9.04
CA ALA A 65 6.19 20.99 7.89
C ALA A 65 7.40 20.96 6.93
N ALA A 66 8.00 22.12 6.63
CA ALA A 66 9.15 22.21 5.74
C ALA A 66 10.45 21.68 6.40
N SER A 67 10.61 21.92 7.71
CA SER A 67 11.73 21.39 8.49
C SER A 67 11.62 19.87 8.65
N ASP A 68 10.42 19.36 8.90
CA ASP A 68 10.13 17.93 9.05
C ASP A 68 10.34 17.19 7.72
N HIS A 69 9.93 17.80 6.61
CA HIS A 69 10.18 17.30 5.27
C HIS A 69 11.68 17.21 4.96
N ALA A 70 12.42 18.30 5.18
CA ALA A 70 13.87 18.33 4.99
C ALA A 70 14.59 17.30 5.87
N TRP A 71 14.14 17.13 7.12
CA TRP A 71 14.64 16.11 8.04
C TRP A 71 14.40 14.69 7.52
N ALA A 72 13.19 14.40 7.05
CA ALA A 72 12.82 13.09 6.50
C ALA A 72 13.63 12.74 5.24
N MET A 73 13.81 13.70 4.33
CA MET A 73 14.67 13.55 3.15
C MET A 73 16.12 13.28 3.54
N THR A 74 16.68 14.11 4.43
CA THR A 74 18.07 14.01 4.89
C THR A 74 18.36 12.65 5.52
N ARG A 75 17.44 12.14 6.38
CA ARG A 75 17.58 10.83 7.00
C ARG A 75 17.49 9.69 5.98
N ALA A 76 16.67 9.82 4.95
CA ALA A 76 16.56 8.81 3.91
C ALA A 76 17.86 8.69 3.09
N VAL A 77 18.43 9.83 2.69
CA VAL A 77 19.74 9.86 2.02
C VAL A 77 20.84 9.33 2.94
N ALA A 78 20.86 9.73 4.22
CA ALA A 78 21.81 9.24 5.20
C ALA A 78 21.75 7.72 5.36
N ALA A 79 20.54 7.13 5.42
CA ALA A 79 20.37 5.69 5.57
C ALA A 79 20.94 4.91 4.38
N ASP A 80 20.73 5.39 3.15
CA ASP A 80 21.30 4.75 1.97
C ASP A 80 22.81 4.96 1.88
N ALA A 81 23.30 6.16 2.22
CA ALA A 81 24.71 6.47 2.31
C ALA A 81 25.45 5.52 3.28
N VAL A 82 24.88 5.29 4.47
CA VAL A 82 25.40 4.30 5.44
C VAL A 82 25.43 2.90 4.83
N ARG A 83 24.35 2.46 4.17
CA ARG A 83 24.28 1.12 3.55
C ARG A 83 25.35 0.89 2.49
N VAL A 84 25.63 1.90 1.69
CA VAL A 84 26.65 1.82 0.63
C VAL A 84 28.06 2.14 1.12
N GLY A 85 28.25 2.36 2.43
CA GLY A 85 29.55 2.52 3.05
C GLY A 85 30.15 3.93 2.98
N TRP A 86 29.32 4.97 2.86
CA TRP A 86 29.82 6.34 3.03
C TRP A 86 30.33 6.56 4.46
N SER A 87 31.30 7.46 4.61
CA SER A 87 31.68 7.94 5.94
C SER A 87 30.79 9.10 6.37
N LYS A 88 30.65 9.27 7.69
CA LYS A 88 29.95 10.40 8.30
C LYS A 88 30.49 11.75 7.81
N ALA A 89 31.81 11.86 7.67
CA ALA A 89 32.49 13.05 7.18
C ALA A 89 32.13 13.34 5.71
N ALA A 90 32.17 12.31 4.84
CA ALA A 90 31.79 12.44 3.44
C ALA A 90 30.31 12.84 3.29
N PHE A 91 29.41 12.29 4.10
CA PHE A 91 28.01 12.69 4.11
C PHE A 91 27.84 14.17 4.48
N VAL A 92 28.51 14.65 5.53
CA VAL A 92 28.44 16.06 5.91
C VAL A 92 29.00 16.97 4.82
N GLN A 93 30.16 16.60 4.25
CA GLN A 93 30.79 17.35 3.17
C GLN A 93 29.86 17.45 1.94
N VAL A 94 29.26 16.35 1.51
CA VAL A 94 28.31 16.34 0.39
C VAL A 94 27.09 17.23 0.67
N MET A 95 26.58 17.24 1.90
CA MET A 95 25.36 17.99 2.23
C MET A 95 25.61 19.49 2.40
N LEU A 96 26.78 19.89 2.92
CA LEU A 96 27.12 21.30 3.15
C LEU A 96 27.82 21.94 1.94
N ASP A 97 28.71 21.23 1.27
CA ASP A 97 29.56 21.79 0.21
C ASP A 97 29.04 21.46 -1.19
N GLY A 98 28.15 20.47 -1.31
CA GLY A 98 27.55 20.08 -2.58
C GLY A 98 26.34 20.94 -2.98
N PRO A 99 26.08 21.14 -4.29
CA PRO A 99 24.94 21.91 -4.78
C PRO A 99 23.61 21.12 -4.75
N TYR A 100 23.48 20.13 -3.85
CA TYR A 100 22.39 19.16 -3.88
C TYR A 100 21.16 19.63 -3.10
N GLN A 101 19.96 19.34 -3.60
CA GLN A 101 18.70 19.78 -3.01
C GLN A 101 18.47 19.24 -1.59
N ALA A 102 18.83 17.97 -1.32
CA ALA A 102 18.68 17.42 0.03
C ALA A 102 19.52 18.16 1.08
N GLY A 103 20.64 18.78 0.68
CA GLY A 103 21.50 19.59 1.55
C GLY A 103 21.02 21.03 1.76
N HIS A 104 20.01 21.50 1.03
CA HIS A 104 19.57 22.90 1.05
C HIS A 104 19.23 23.40 2.46
N HIS A 105 18.52 22.60 3.25
CA HIS A 105 18.17 22.97 4.63
C HIS A 105 19.41 23.08 5.52
N ALA A 106 20.36 22.14 5.40
CA ALA A 106 21.60 22.16 6.18
C ALA A 106 22.44 23.41 5.85
N ARG A 107 22.55 23.77 4.56
CA ARG A 107 23.22 25.01 4.13
C ARG A 107 22.50 26.26 4.62
N SER A 108 21.17 26.30 4.54
CA SER A 108 20.40 27.41 5.13
C SER A 108 20.61 27.52 6.64
N LEU A 109 20.74 26.39 7.35
CA LEU A 109 21.03 26.35 8.78
C LEU A 109 22.46 26.84 9.06
N GLN A 110 23.43 26.48 8.23
CA GLN A 110 24.81 26.96 8.29
C GLN A 110 24.87 28.48 8.13
N HIS A 111 24.20 29.05 7.12
CA HIS A 111 24.15 30.50 6.91
C HIS A 111 23.52 31.25 8.10
N ARG A 112 22.50 30.67 8.75
CA ARG A 112 21.77 31.34 9.85
C ARG A 112 22.39 31.14 11.23
N ARG A 113 23.04 30.00 11.47
CA ARG A 113 23.44 29.56 12.82
C ARG A 113 24.87 29.02 12.89
N GLY A 114 25.65 29.14 11.82
CA GLY A 114 27.02 28.69 11.74
C GLY A 114 27.17 27.21 11.40
N TYR A 115 28.40 26.85 11.00
CA TYR A 115 28.78 25.50 10.57
C TYR A 115 28.48 24.44 11.63
N ASP A 116 28.85 24.69 12.89
CA ASP A 116 28.73 23.70 13.97
C ASP A 116 27.28 23.24 14.19
N LYS A 117 26.31 24.16 14.07
CA LYS A 117 24.89 23.84 14.22
C LYS A 117 24.39 23.00 13.04
N ALA A 118 24.82 23.31 11.83
CA ALA A 118 24.47 22.52 10.64
C ALA A 118 25.10 21.12 10.68
N ALA A 119 26.38 21.03 11.02
CA ALA A 119 27.08 19.76 11.18
C ALA A 119 26.44 18.90 12.29
N THR A 120 26.13 19.48 13.46
CA THR A 120 25.43 18.77 14.55
C THR A 120 24.07 18.22 14.10
N TRP A 121 23.31 18.99 13.31
CA TRP A 121 22.03 18.54 12.77
C TRP A 121 22.20 17.35 11.81
N LEU A 122 23.18 17.41 10.90
CA LEU A 122 23.51 16.29 10.00
C LEU A 122 24.02 15.07 10.76
N TYR A 123 24.82 15.25 11.81
CA TYR A 123 25.28 14.15 12.66
C TYR A 123 24.15 13.42 13.35
N ARG A 124 23.10 14.13 13.79
CA ARG A 124 21.90 13.47 14.33
C ARG A 124 21.19 12.63 13.28
N ALA A 125 21.10 13.13 12.05
CA ALA A 125 20.50 12.36 10.95
C ALA A 125 21.34 11.12 10.61
N TRP A 126 22.67 11.25 10.60
CA TRP A 126 23.61 10.15 10.38
C TRP A 126 23.54 9.08 11.47
N ASN A 127 23.65 9.46 12.75
CA ASN A 127 23.59 8.50 13.86
C ASN A 127 22.26 7.74 13.84
N GLY A 128 21.13 8.45 13.64
CA GLY A 128 19.83 7.81 13.52
C GLY A 128 19.64 6.99 12.24
N ALA A 129 20.51 7.14 11.24
CA ALA A 129 20.58 6.30 10.05
C ALA A 129 21.44 5.06 10.31
N GLU A 130 22.59 5.19 10.97
CA GLU A 130 23.42 4.06 11.41
C GLU A 130 22.65 3.12 12.33
N ASP A 131 21.96 3.66 13.34
CA ASP A 131 21.14 2.85 14.24
C ASP A 131 20.01 2.14 13.47
N TYR A 132 19.41 2.81 12.48
CA TYR A 132 18.39 2.20 11.63
C TYR A 132 18.96 1.08 10.75
N VAL A 133 20.12 1.28 10.13
CA VAL A 133 20.74 0.27 9.27
C VAL A 133 21.25 -0.91 10.08
N ARG A 134 21.81 -0.66 11.29
CA ARG A 134 22.27 -1.71 12.20
C ARG A 134 21.11 -2.56 12.76
N SER A 135 19.94 -1.95 12.98
CA SER A 135 18.75 -2.63 13.50
C SER A 135 17.84 -3.23 12.42
N ALA A 136 18.07 -2.90 11.15
CA ALA A 136 17.31 -3.46 10.03
C ALA A 136 18.10 -4.61 9.41
N ASP A 137 17.53 -5.81 9.35
CA ASP A 137 18.10 -6.91 8.58
C ASP A 137 18.28 -6.46 7.12
N PRO A 138 19.53 -6.34 6.63
CA PRO A 138 19.77 -5.86 5.28
C PRO A 138 19.37 -6.97 4.31
N ILE A 139 18.22 -6.79 3.67
CA ILE A 139 17.80 -7.65 2.56
C ILE A 139 18.71 -7.35 1.39
N SER A 140 19.78 -8.13 1.28
CA SER A 140 20.86 -7.95 0.31
C SER A 140 20.68 -8.89 -0.87
N SER A 141 19.92 -9.97 -0.68
CA SER A 141 19.61 -10.98 -1.68
C SER A 141 18.11 -11.32 -1.73
N ARG A 142 17.71 -11.99 -2.81
CA ARG A 142 16.36 -12.58 -2.94
C ARG A 142 16.09 -13.64 -1.86
N GLN A 143 17.13 -14.35 -1.42
CA GLN A 143 17.00 -15.31 -0.34
C GLN A 143 16.68 -14.61 0.99
N ASP A 144 17.38 -13.51 1.30
CA ASP A 144 17.12 -12.71 2.51
C ASP A 144 15.69 -12.15 2.52
N PHE A 145 15.19 -11.78 1.33
CA PHE A 145 13.80 -11.36 1.17
C PHE A 145 12.83 -12.50 1.56
N HIS A 146 13.04 -13.72 1.04
CA HIS A 146 12.16 -14.84 1.37
C HIS A 146 12.24 -15.26 2.84
N VAL A 147 13.42 -15.19 3.46
CA VAL A 147 13.59 -15.39 4.92
C VAL A 147 12.81 -14.33 5.70
N SER A 148 12.97 -13.05 5.32
CA SER A 148 12.24 -11.94 5.95
C SER A 148 10.72 -12.06 5.74
N LEU A 149 10.28 -12.52 4.58
CA LEU A 149 8.88 -12.77 4.27
C LEU A 149 8.32 -13.93 5.11
N ALA A 150 9.09 -14.99 5.34
CA ALA A 150 8.71 -16.09 6.23
C ALA A 150 8.59 -15.62 7.69
N ALA A 151 9.50 -14.75 8.15
CA ALA A 151 9.39 -14.15 9.48
C ALA A 151 8.16 -13.23 9.61
N PHE A 152 7.85 -12.44 8.57
CA PHE A 152 6.65 -11.61 8.53
C PHE A 152 5.36 -12.46 8.51
N ARG A 153 5.38 -13.58 7.76
CA ARG A 153 4.31 -14.59 7.76
C ARG A 153 4.04 -15.10 9.17
N ALA A 154 5.06 -15.63 9.85
CA ALA A 154 4.92 -16.18 11.20
C ALA A 154 4.34 -15.16 12.21
N ARG A 155 4.62 -13.86 12.03
CA ARG A 155 4.01 -12.81 12.85
C ARG A 155 2.52 -12.64 12.58
N ILE A 156 2.10 -12.67 11.31
CA ILE A 156 0.67 -12.58 10.97
C ILE A 156 -0.09 -13.78 11.52
N GLU A 157 0.49 -14.97 11.41
CA GLU A 157 -0.09 -16.23 11.89
C GLU A 157 -0.30 -16.20 13.41
N ARG A 158 0.67 -15.63 14.16
CA ARG A 158 0.59 -15.47 15.61
C ARG A 158 -0.17 -14.24 16.12
N THR A 159 -0.62 -13.36 15.23
CA THR A 159 -1.31 -12.13 15.63
C THR A 159 -2.78 -12.42 15.93
N ALA A 160 -3.27 -11.96 17.08
CA ALA A 160 -4.68 -12.10 17.43
C ALA A 160 -5.58 -11.14 16.63
N TRP A 161 -6.04 -11.58 15.46
CA TRP A 161 -6.93 -10.82 14.57
C TRP A 161 -8.38 -10.81 15.07
N ARG A 162 -8.64 -10.05 16.14
CA ARG A 162 -9.97 -9.99 16.79
C ARG A 162 -10.99 -9.22 15.95
N GLY A 163 -12.21 -9.76 15.91
CA GLY A 163 -13.36 -9.12 15.27
C GLY A 163 -13.29 -9.04 13.74
N VAL A 164 -14.35 -8.49 13.13
CA VAL A 164 -14.49 -8.42 11.66
C VAL A 164 -13.41 -7.55 11.01
N ALA A 165 -13.08 -6.41 11.64
CA ALA A 165 -12.02 -5.52 11.16
C ALA A 165 -10.65 -6.21 11.17
N GLY A 166 -10.29 -6.88 12.28
CA GLY A 166 -9.04 -7.64 12.38
C GLY A 166 -8.94 -8.75 11.33
N LYS A 167 -10.01 -9.52 11.11
CA LYS A 167 -10.03 -10.56 10.04
C LYS A 167 -9.90 -9.98 8.64
N THR A 168 -10.40 -8.78 8.42
CA THR A 168 -10.20 -8.07 7.15
C THR A 168 -8.73 -7.65 6.99
N ASP A 169 -8.11 -7.14 8.04
CA ASP A 169 -6.72 -6.69 8.03
C ASP A 169 -5.75 -7.87 7.83
N MET A 170 -6.03 -9.00 8.47
CA MET A 170 -5.37 -10.29 8.22
C MET A 170 -5.41 -10.68 6.73
N ARG A 171 -6.60 -10.72 6.11
CA ARG A 171 -6.76 -11.05 4.68
C ARG A 171 -6.01 -10.08 3.77
N ASN A 172 -5.98 -8.80 4.13
CA ASN A 172 -5.26 -7.77 3.37
C ASN A 172 -3.75 -8.05 3.38
N LEU A 173 -3.18 -8.32 4.56
CA LEU A 173 -1.76 -8.62 4.68
C LEU A 173 -1.38 -9.93 3.98
N ILE A 174 -2.19 -10.98 4.09
CA ILE A 174 -1.97 -12.24 3.35
C ILE A 174 -2.00 -11.98 1.84
N ALA A 175 -3.02 -11.27 1.33
CA ALA A 175 -3.11 -10.94 -0.10
C ALA A 175 -1.89 -10.15 -0.61
N ARG A 176 -1.38 -9.21 0.19
CA ARG A 176 -0.18 -8.42 -0.14
C ARG A 176 1.10 -9.23 -0.04
N MET A 177 1.20 -10.13 0.94
CA MET A 177 2.33 -11.06 1.02
C MET A 177 2.43 -11.92 -0.23
N ASP A 178 1.32 -12.41 -0.78
CA ASP A 178 1.35 -13.19 -2.02
C ASP A 178 1.87 -12.36 -3.19
N ILE A 179 1.45 -11.09 -3.29
CA ILE A 179 1.97 -10.15 -4.31
C ILE A 179 3.48 -9.91 -4.10
N CYS A 180 3.91 -9.64 -2.87
CA CYS A 180 5.32 -9.46 -2.53
C CYS A 180 6.15 -10.71 -2.82
N SER A 181 5.62 -11.90 -2.50
CA SER A 181 6.27 -13.18 -2.77
C SER A 181 6.50 -13.39 -4.27
N GLN A 182 5.51 -13.04 -5.10
CA GLN A 182 5.61 -13.12 -6.56
C GLN A 182 6.60 -12.09 -7.11
N ALA A 183 6.59 -10.87 -6.57
CA ALA A 183 7.47 -9.79 -7.00
C ALA A 183 8.93 -9.94 -6.50
N GLY A 184 9.16 -10.71 -5.43
CA GLY A 184 10.47 -10.78 -4.77
C GLY A 184 10.86 -9.48 -4.06
N SER A 185 9.89 -8.66 -3.67
CA SER A 185 10.10 -7.33 -3.07
C SER A 185 8.99 -6.95 -2.10
N TRP A 186 9.32 -6.14 -1.09
CA TRP A 186 8.33 -5.52 -0.20
C TRP A 186 7.52 -4.43 -0.89
N ASP A 187 8.09 -3.83 -1.94
CA ASP A 187 7.45 -2.85 -2.79
C ASP A 187 6.56 -3.58 -3.79
N HIS A 188 5.29 -3.17 -3.84
CA HIS A 188 4.32 -3.78 -4.73
C HIS A 188 3.28 -2.76 -5.21
N THR A 189 2.67 -3.05 -6.35
CA THR A 189 1.59 -2.25 -6.91
C THR A 189 0.30 -3.03 -6.81
N VAL A 190 -0.76 -2.39 -6.29
CA VAL A 190 -2.09 -3.01 -6.25
C VAL A 190 -3.16 -1.93 -6.15
N SER A 191 -4.19 -2.03 -7.00
CA SER A 191 -5.35 -1.16 -6.90
C SER A 191 -6.26 -1.65 -5.77
N GLU A 192 -7.05 -0.74 -5.16
CA GLU A 192 -8.00 -1.15 -4.12
C GLU A 192 -9.03 -2.17 -4.61
N ARG A 193 -9.36 -2.15 -5.91
CA ARG A 193 -10.32 -3.08 -6.52
C ARG A 193 -9.73 -4.47 -6.62
N ASP A 194 -8.51 -4.59 -7.14
CA ASP A 194 -7.82 -5.88 -7.28
C ASP A 194 -7.50 -6.48 -5.90
N LEU A 195 -7.15 -5.63 -4.94
CA LEU A 195 -6.96 -6.05 -3.54
C LEU A 195 -8.27 -6.58 -2.94
N ALA A 196 -9.38 -5.86 -3.13
CA ALA A 196 -10.70 -6.29 -2.65
C ALA A 196 -11.15 -7.62 -3.28
N GLU A 197 -10.83 -7.83 -4.56
CA GLU A 197 -11.09 -9.10 -5.26
C GLU A 197 -10.28 -10.24 -4.62
N ARG A 198 -8.97 -10.06 -4.41
CA ARG A 198 -8.09 -11.06 -3.76
C ARG A 198 -8.51 -11.38 -2.32
N MET A 199 -9.00 -10.39 -1.58
CA MET A 199 -9.46 -10.56 -0.19
C MET A 199 -10.89 -11.12 -0.07
N GLY A 200 -11.62 -11.24 -1.18
CA GLY A 200 -13.02 -11.64 -1.17
C GLY A 200 -13.98 -10.61 -0.56
N CYS A 201 -13.61 -9.32 -0.47
CA CYS A 201 -14.39 -8.27 0.19
C CYS A 201 -14.82 -7.12 -0.74
N SER A 202 -15.54 -6.13 -0.21
CA SER A 202 -15.88 -4.91 -0.97
C SER A 202 -14.69 -3.95 -1.11
N ARG A 203 -14.70 -3.06 -2.10
CA ARG A 203 -13.68 -2.00 -2.26
C ARG A 203 -13.59 -1.11 -1.02
N THR A 204 -14.72 -0.68 -0.47
CA THR A 204 -14.78 0.15 0.74
C THR A 204 -14.16 -0.57 1.94
N THR A 205 -14.39 -1.88 2.06
CA THR A 205 -13.79 -2.72 3.11
C THR A 205 -12.26 -2.78 2.97
N ALA A 206 -11.75 -2.97 1.75
CA ALA A 206 -10.30 -2.96 1.48
C ALA A 206 -9.68 -1.57 1.75
N HIS A 207 -10.36 -0.49 1.35
CA HIS A 207 -9.94 0.88 1.66
C HIS A 207 -9.82 1.12 3.16
N ASN A 208 -10.86 0.80 3.94
CA ASN A 208 -10.86 0.96 5.39
C ASN A 208 -9.76 0.13 6.06
N SER A 209 -9.49 -1.08 5.54
CA SER A 209 -8.38 -1.92 5.99
C SER A 209 -7.02 -1.29 5.71
N ASN A 210 -6.80 -0.74 4.50
CA ASN A 210 -5.58 0.00 4.18
C ASN A 210 -5.37 1.17 5.15
N GLN A 211 -6.41 1.95 5.47
CA GLN A 211 -6.30 3.07 6.41
C GLN A 211 -5.89 2.61 7.82
N ARG A 212 -6.47 1.51 8.33
CA ARG A 212 -6.07 0.96 9.64
C ARG A 212 -4.63 0.45 9.62
N LEU A 213 -4.23 -0.27 8.58
CA LEU A 213 -2.88 -0.81 8.46
C LEU A 213 -1.81 0.28 8.24
N LEU A 214 -2.18 1.40 7.60
CA LEU A 214 -1.35 2.62 7.53
C LEU A 214 -1.17 3.24 8.93
N GLN A 215 -2.26 3.39 9.67
CA GLN A 215 -2.23 3.90 11.05
C GLN A 215 -1.41 3.01 11.98
N ALA A 216 -1.54 1.68 11.84
CA ALA A 216 -0.77 0.68 12.57
C ALA A 216 0.69 0.55 12.10
N LYS A 217 1.11 1.32 11.07
CA LYS A 217 2.46 1.31 10.50
C LYS A 217 2.93 -0.06 10.01
N VAL A 218 2.00 -0.92 9.59
CA VAL A 218 2.28 -2.19 8.91
C VAL A 218 2.35 -2.01 7.40
N LEU A 219 1.65 -0.98 6.89
CA LEU A 219 1.72 -0.54 5.51
C LEU A 219 2.29 0.86 5.41
N ARG A 220 2.99 1.11 4.30
CA ARG A 220 3.31 2.45 3.82
C ARG A 220 2.82 2.59 2.38
N GLN A 221 2.15 3.69 2.11
CA GLN A 221 1.85 4.11 0.74
C GLN A 221 3.06 4.89 0.21
N LEU A 222 3.61 4.44 -0.91
CA LEU A 222 4.74 5.07 -1.58
C LEU A 222 4.28 6.08 -2.64
N ASP A 223 3.16 5.77 -3.29
CA ASP A 223 2.53 6.61 -4.30
C ASP A 223 1.00 6.41 -4.24
N ASN A 224 0.26 7.48 -4.50
CA ASN A 224 -1.20 7.46 -4.66
C ASN A 224 -1.63 6.72 -5.93
N GLY A 225 -0.71 6.50 -6.86
CA GLY A 225 -1.00 5.98 -8.18
C GLY A 225 -1.63 7.07 -9.05
N THR A 226 -1.62 6.85 -10.35
CA THR A 226 -2.26 7.73 -11.33
C THR A 226 -3.56 7.10 -11.83
N PRO A 227 -4.40 7.80 -12.61
CA PRO A 227 -5.58 7.18 -13.20
C PRO A 227 -5.27 5.92 -14.05
N THR A 228 -4.02 5.79 -14.53
CA THR A 228 -3.53 4.69 -15.35
C THR A 228 -2.63 3.70 -14.59
N GLU A 229 -2.13 4.07 -13.41
CA GLU A 229 -1.18 3.27 -12.64
C GLU A 229 -1.70 2.99 -11.23
N SER A 230 -1.60 1.74 -10.79
CA SER A 230 -1.98 1.36 -9.44
C SER A 230 -1.10 2.05 -8.38
N ALA A 231 -1.70 2.35 -7.24
CA ALA A 231 -0.98 2.84 -6.07
C ALA A 231 0.17 1.89 -5.70
N ARG A 232 1.31 2.47 -5.32
CA ARG A 232 2.50 1.75 -4.88
C ARG A 232 2.51 1.66 -3.36
N TRP A 233 2.80 0.48 -2.85
CA TRP A 233 2.76 0.16 -1.43
C TRP A 233 4.04 -0.56 -1.00
N MET A 234 4.35 -0.46 0.28
CA MET A 234 5.42 -1.22 0.92
C MET A 234 4.87 -1.85 2.20
N LEU A 235 5.12 -3.15 2.38
CA LEU A 235 4.92 -3.79 3.68
C LEU A 235 6.07 -3.40 4.61
N ILE A 236 5.73 -2.94 5.80
CA ILE A 236 6.71 -2.59 6.82
C ILE A 236 6.87 -3.79 7.75
N SER A 237 8.06 -4.42 7.70
CA SER A 237 8.43 -5.58 8.53
C SER A 237 8.67 -5.24 10.01
N ARG A 238 8.44 -4.00 10.45
CA ARG A 238 8.72 -3.58 11.84
C ARG A 238 7.74 -4.22 12.81
N VAL A 239 8.27 -4.61 13.96
CA VAL A 239 7.58 -5.27 15.06
C VAL A 239 6.28 -4.53 15.38
N LEU A 240 5.15 -5.22 15.22
CA LEU A 240 3.92 -4.87 15.91
C LEU A 240 4.20 -5.08 17.39
N THR A 241 4.80 -4.10 18.08
CA THR A 241 4.62 -4.06 19.52
C THR A 241 3.14 -3.86 19.71
N SER A 242 2.48 -4.86 20.28
CA SER A 242 1.10 -4.78 20.73
C SER A 242 0.97 -3.68 21.79
N THR A 243 1.09 -2.42 21.38
CA THR A 243 0.70 -1.26 22.16
C THR A 243 -0.81 -1.14 21.99
N SER A 244 -1.50 -1.90 22.82
CA SER A 244 -2.77 -1.46 23.36
C SER A 244 -2.60 0.00 23.77
N HIS A 245 -3.29 0.91 23.11
CA HIS A 245 -3.50 2.26 23.63
C HIS A 245 -4.55 2.15 24.74
N ASP A 246 -4.19 1.51 25.85
CA ASP A 246 -4.93 1.62 27.09
C ASP A 246 -4.07 2.44 28.05
N TRP A 247 -4.57 3.64 28.34
CA TRP A 247 -3.99 4.50 29.35
C TRP A 247 -4.24 3.88 30.71
N SER A 248 -3.24 3.21 31.28
CA SER A 248 -2.96 3.21 32.72
C SER A 248 -1.62 2.54 32.98
N THR A 249 -0.74 3.30 33.62
CA THR A 249 0.52 2.88 34.21
C THR A 249 0.41 1.50 34.88
N PRO A 250 1.26 0.51 34.57
CA PRO A 250 1.33 -0.71 35.36
C PRO A 250 1.91 -0.35 36.73
N GLN A 251 1.09 -0.40 37.78
CA GLN A 251 1.62 -0.58 39.12
C GLN A 251 2.16 -2.01 39.21
N GLY A 252 3.38 -2.13 39.71
CA GLY A 252 4.08 -3.40 39.86
C GLY A 252 3.31 -4.38 40.75
N PRO A 253 3.61 -5.68 40.66
CA PRO A 253 2.90 -6.71 41.40
C PRO A 253 3.13 -6.55 42.91
N GLU A 254 2.04 -6.43 43.67
CA GLU A 254 2.08 -6.64 45.11
C GLU A 254 2.38 -8.11 45.43
N ALA A 255 3.24 -8.32 46.42
CA ALA A 255 3.60 -9.63 46.91
C ALA A 255 2.47 -10.21 47.78
N GLY A 256 1.96 -11.38 47.43
CA GLY A 256 1.14 -12.17 48.35
C GLY A 256 0.35 -13.30 47.69
N GLY A 257 0.48 -14.51 48.22
CA GLY A 257 -0.57 -15.52 48.12
C GLY A 257 -0.18 -16.88 47.57
N VAL A 258 0.35 -17.73 48.44
CA VAL A 258 0.51 -19.18 48.28
C VAL A 258 -0.81 -19.83 47.86
N ARG A 259 -0.84 -20.51 46.69
CA ARG A 259 -1.63 -21.71 46.37
C ARG A 259 -1.41 -22.16 44.92
N SER A 260 -0.29 -22.86 44.68
CA SER A 260 -0.11 -23.62 43.43
C SER A 260 -0.68 -25.02 43.61
N GLY A 261 -1.86 -25.26 43.01
CA GLY A 261 -2.30 -26.61 42.65
C GLY A 261 -1.48 -27.15 41.46
N PRO A 262 -1.61 -28.45 41.12
CA PRO A 262 -0.79 -29.08 40.10
C PRO A 262 -1.00 -28.38 38.75
N ALA A 263 0.10 -27.97 38.14
CA ALA A 263 0.15 -27.26 36.88
C ALA A 263 -0.50 -28.09 35.76
N VAL A 264 -1.77 -27.77 35.46
CA VAL A 264 -2.34 -28.00 34.14
C VAL A 264 -1.46 -27.22 33.17
N ARG A 265 -0.89 -27.91 32.19
CA ARG A 265 -0.16 -27.29 31.08
C ARG A 265 -1.07 -26.21 30.47
N GLN A 266 -0.84 -24.95 30.80
CA GLN A 266 -1.33 -23.84 30.00
C GLN A 266 -0.51 -23.92 28.70
N ALA A 267 -1.05 -24.64 27.72
CA ALA A 267 -0.60 -24.50 26.35
C ALA A 267 -0.69 -23.00 26.04
N ASP A 268 0.42 -22.45 25.59
CA ASP A 268 0.58 -21.07 25.13
C ASP A 268 -0.40 -20.86 23.95
N SER A 269 -1.67 -20.64 24.27
CA SER A 269 -2.80 -20.67 23.33
C SER A 269 -2.95 -19.29 22.69
N GLY A 270 -1.89 -18.89 22.01
CA GLY A 270 -1.88 -17.73 21.13
C GLY A 270 -2.80 -17.95 19.93
N ALA A 271 -3.01 -16.86 19.18
CA ALA A 271 -3.53 -16.99 17.82
C ALA A 271 -2.55 -17.85 17.01
N ASP A 272 -3.08 -18.74 16.19
CA ASP A 272 -2.27 -19.58 15.33
C ASP A 272 -3.13 -20.04 14.14
N ILE A 273 -2.72 -19.67 12.94
CA ILE A 273 -3.44 -19.94 11.71
C ILE A 273 -2.43 -20.23 10.60
N ASP A 274 -2.75 -21.15 9.70
CA ASP A 274 -1.98 -21.30 8.47
C ASP A 274 -2.39 -20.21 7.47
N SER A 275 -1.50 -19.22 7.28
CA SER A 275 -1.77 -18.11 6.35
C SER A 275 -1.81 -18.54 4.89
N ARG A 276 -1.15 -19.64 4.51
CA ARG A 276 -1.16 -20.15 3.12
C ARG A 276 -2.51 -20.75 2.81
N THR A 277 -3.03 -21.60 3.69
CA THR A 277 -4.39 -22.12 3.60
C THR A 277 -5.40 -20.97 3.58
N ALA A 278 -5.26 -19.97 4.47
CA ALA A 278 -6.15 -18.81 4.45
C ALA A 278 -6.09 -18.02 3.12
N GLY A 279 -4.89 -17.86 2.54
CA GLY A 279 -4.69 -17.17 1.27
C GLY A 279 -5.30 -17.88 0.06
N GLN A 280 -5.21 -19.22 0.04
CA GLN A 280 -5.86 -20.05 -0.97
C GLN A 280 -7.38 -19.98 -0.85
N LEU A 281 -7.91 -20.13 0.36
CA LEU A 281 -9.34 -20.25 0.60
C LEU A 281 -10.10 -18.92 0.44
N MET A 282 -9.52 -17.78 0.83
CA MET A 282 -10.24 -16.50 0.90
C MET A 282 -10.79 -15.98 -0.43
N GLN A 283 -10.33 -16.54 -1.56
CA GLN A 283 -10.77 -16.16 -2.91
C GLN A 283 -12.10 -16.81 -3.31
N HIS A 284 -12.48 -17.91 -2.65
CA HIS A 284 -13.74 -18.60 -2.96
C HIS A 284 -14.94 -17.84 -2.42
N ASP A 285 -16.04 -17.87 -3.17
CA ASP A 285 -17.30 -17.24 -2.80
C ASP A 285 -17.91 -17.82 -1.51
N ALA A 286 -17.56 -19.05 -1.14
CA ALA A 286 -17.90 -19.64 0.16
C ALA A 286 -17.41 -18.80 1.35
N PHE A 287 -16.34 -18.01 1.20
CA PHE A 287 -15.76 -17.14 2.23
C PHE A 287 -16.12 -15.66 2.08
N ALA A 288 -17.08 -15.36 1.19
CA ALA A 288 -17.66 -14.03 1.06
C ALA A 288 -18.47 -13.64 2.31
N HIS A 289 -18.90 -12.37 2.34
CA HIS A 289 -19.85 -11.89 3.33
C HIS A 289 -21.16 -12.69 3.23
N TYR A 290 -21.74 -13.07 4.37
CA TYR A 290 -22.85 -14.02 4.56
C TYR A 290 -22.55 -15.52 4.41
N GLY A 291 -21.40 -15.90 3.84
CA GLY A 291 -20.94 -17.30 3.80
C GLY A 291 -20.26 -17.73 5.11
N LEU A 292 -19.14 -18.45 4.99
CA LEU A 292 -18.24 -18.77 6.11
C LEU A 292 -17.50 -17.53 6.63
N GLY A 293 -17.28 -16.54 5.76
CA GLY A 293 -16.67 -15.26 6.10
C GLY A 293 -15.27 -15.38 6.71
N GLY A 294 -14.81 -14.32 7.39
CA GLY A 294 -13.48 -14.26 8.00
C GLY A 294 -13.28 -15.25 9.16
N SER A 295 -14.36 -15.55 9.89
CA SER A 295 -14.31 -16.46 11.04
C SER A 295 -14.23 -17.93 10.63
N GLY A 296 -15.02 -18.37 9.64
CA GLY A 296 -14.92 -19.73 9.11
C GLY A 296 -13.58 -19.97 8.41
N LEU A 297 -13.05 -18.96 7.71
CA LEU A 297 -11.69 -19.00 7.15
C LEU A 297 -10.64 -19.21 8.24
N ALA A 298 -10.70 -18.44 9.34
CA ALA A 298 -9.73 -18.55 10.41
C ALA A 298 -9.80 -19.89 11.16
N LEU A 299 -10.99 -20.48 11.30
CA LEU A 299 -11.15 -21.82 11.89
C LEU A 299 -10.53 -22.93 11.03
N LEU A 300 -10.77 -22.91 9.71
CA LEU A 300 -10.16 -23.88 8.81
C LEU A 300 -8.63 -23.71 8.75
N ALA A 301 -8.14 -22.47 8.73
CA ALA A 301 -6.71 -22.19 8.78
C ALA A 301 -6.06 -22.62 10.12
N ALA A 302 -6.75 -22.45 11.25
CA ALA A 302 -6.29 -22.93 12.54
C ALA A 302 -6.24 -24.47 12.59
N LEU A 303 -7.25 -25.14 12.02
CA LEU A 303 -7.26 -26.60 11.95
C LEU A 303 -6.24 -27.16 10.95
N ALA A 304 -5.93 -26.42 9.88
CA ALA A 304 -4.88 -26.79 8.93
C ALA A 304 -3.49 -26.71 9.57
N GLU A 305 -3.26 -25.71 10.43
CA GLU A 305 -2.03 -25.60 11.23
C GLU A 305 -1.95 -26.72 12.27
N ARG A 306 -3.05 -26.97 12.98
CA ARG A 306 -3.12 -28.01 14.02
C ARG A 306 -4.46 -28.73 13.97
N ASP A 307 -4.45 -29.96 13.50
CA ASP A 307 -5.67 -30.79 13.50
C ASP A 307 -5.98 -31.34 14.90
N GLY A 308 -7.25 -31.63 15.18
CA GLY A 308 -7.67 -32.22 16.46
C GLY A 308 -7.67 -31.24 17.63
N GLN A 309 -8.32 -30.09 17.47
CA GLN A 309 -8.40 -29.04 18.51
C GLN A 309 -9.77 -29.01 19.19
N SER A 310 -9.78 -28.72 20.49
CA SER A 310 -11.02 -28.44 21.22
C SER A 310 -11.66 -27.12 20.81
N GLN A 311 -12.93 -26.91 21.16
CA GLN A 311 -13.61 -25.63 20.90
C GLN A 311 -12.90 -24.45 21.57
N ALA A 312 -12.32 -24.63 22.76
CA ALA A 312 -11.61 -23.58 23.48
C ALA A 312 -10.29 -23.21 22.78
N GLU A 313 -9.53 -24.22 22.34
CA GLU A 313 -8.31 -24.01 21.56
C GLU A 313 -8.60 -23.32 20.24
N LEU A 314 -9.65 -23.74 19.51
CA LEU A 314 -10.04 -23.09 18.27
C LEU A 314 -10.48 -21.63 18.44
N GLN A 315 -11.11 -21.28 19.56
CA GLN A 315 -11.41 -19.88 19.86
C GLN A 315 -10.13 -19.06 20.01
N ALA A 316 -9.13 -19.61 20.68
CA ALA A 316 -7.85 -18.97 20.91
C ALA A 316 -7.05 -18.84 19.60
N SER A 317 -6.79 -19.97 18.92
CA SER A 317 -6.04 -20.05 17.66
C SER A 317 -6.69 -19.21 16.56
N ALA A 318 -8.00 -19.32 16.35
CA ALA A 318 -8.70 -18.49 15.37
C ALA A 318 -9.03 -17.08 15.89
N SER A 319 -8.73 -16.72 17.14
CA SER A 319 -9.00 -15.40 17.74
C SER A 319 -10.45 -14.92 17.56
N ILE A 320 -11.41 -15.79 17.84
CA ILE A 320 -12.84 -15.51 17.73
C ILE A 320 -13.57 -15.74 19.05
N SER A 321 -14.72 -15.08 19.22
CA SER A 321 -15.54 -15.27 20.41
C SER A 321 -16.20 -16.65 20.45
N ARG A 322 -16.47 -17.16 21.65
CA ARG A 322 -17.17 -18.43 21.88
C ARG A 322 -18.45 -18.60 21.06
N PRO A 323 -19.38 -17.62 21.01
CA PRO A 323 -20.60 -17.77 20.22
C PRO A 323 -20.32 -17.83 18.71
N THR A 324 -19.28 -17.16 18.24
CA THR A 324 -18.88 -17.18 16.83
C THR A 324 -18.26 -18.52 16.47
N ALA A 325 -17.37 -19.05 17.32
CA ALA A 325 -16.80 -20.38 17.14
C ALA A 325 -17.90 -21.44 17.06
N TYR A 326 -18.82 -21.45 18.03
CA TYR A 326 -19.95 -22.38 18.03
C TYR A 326 -20.78 -22.34 16.73
N ARG A 327 -21.20 -21.14 16.29
CA ARG A 327 -21.96 -20.99 15.05
C ARG A 327 -21.21 -21.47 13.81
N GLN A 328 -19.92 -21.14 13.71
CA GLN A 328 -19.11 -21.49 12.54
C GLN A 328 -18.76 -22.97 12.51
N LEU A 329 -18.45 -23.58 13.65
CA LEU A 329 -18.23 -25.02 13.76
C LEU A 329 -19.48 -25.79 13.37
N GLY A 330 -20.67 -25.36 13.82
CA GLY A 330 -21.93 -25.94 13.39
C GLY A 330 -22.14 -25.90 11.88
N ARG A 331 -21.81 -24.76 11.24
CA ARG A 331 -21.87 -24.64 9.76
C ARG A 331 -20.88 -25.56 9.06
N LEU A 332 -19.62 -25.59 9.50
CA LEU A 332 -18.59 -26.44 8.90
C LEU A 332 -18.93 -27.93 9.05
N LYS A 333 -19.50 -28.32 10.20
CA LYS A 333 -19.99 -29.68 10.47
C LYS A 333 -21.16 -30.05 9.55
N ALA A 334 -22.14 -29.17 9.40
CA ALA A 334 -23.29 -29.36 8.51
C ALA A 334 -22.92 -29.42 7.01
N LEU A 335 -21.72 -28.95 6.65
CA LEU A 335 -21.15 -29.09 5.31
C LEU A 335 -20.29 -30.36 5.16
N GLY A 336 -19.99 -31.07 6.25
CA GLY A 336 -19.09 -32.23 6.25
C GLY A 336 -17.62 -31.87 6.14
N LEU A 337 -17.25 -30.60 6.29
CA LEU A 337 -15.86 -30.12 6.16
C LEU A 337 -15.03 -30.39 7.42
N ILE A 338 -15.69 -30.58 8.57
CA ILE A 338 -15.05 -30.97 9.83
C ILE A 338 -15.84 -32.10 10.50
N ARG A 339 -15.14 -32.90 11.29
CA ARG A 339 -15.69 -33.95 12.15
C ARG A 339 -15.53 -33.57 13.61
N HIS A 340 -16.46 -34.02 14.45
CA HIS A 340 -16.42 -33.83 15.89
C HIS A 340 -16.29 -35.20 16.57
N GLU A 341 -15.13 -35.46 17.18
CA GLU A 341 -14.77 -36.72 17.81
C GLU A 341 -14.49 -36.48 19.30
N GLY A 342 -15.46 -36.82 20.14
CA GLY A 342 -15.40 -36.47 21.57
C GLY A 342 -15.44 -34.96 21.77
N GLU A 343 -14.36 -34.39 22.30
CA GLU A 343 -14.20 -32.94 22.53
C GLU A 343 -13.41 -32.24 21.41
N LEU A 344 -12.92 -32.99 20.42
CA LEU A 344 -11.99 -32.50 19.42
C LEU A 344 -12.66 -32.34 18.05
N TYR A 345 -12.30 -31.26 17.37
CA TYR A 345 -12.66 -30.99 15.98
C TYR A 345 -11.49 -31.31 15.07
N ARG A 346 -11.77 -32.04 13.99
CA ARG A 346 -10.80 -32.41 12.96
C ARG A 346 -11.25 -32.00 11.57
N LEU A 347 -10.31 -31.68 10.68
CA LEU A 347 -10.60 -31.55 9.26
C LEU A 347 -11.03 -32.90 8.66
N SER A 348 -11.97 -32.85 7.73
CA SER A 348 -12.17 -33.97 6.81
C SER A 348 -10.96 -34.07 5.85
N PRO A 349 -10.58 -35.27 5.37
CA PRO A 349 -9.34 -35.46 4.60
C PRO A 349 -9.17 -34.53 3.39
N THR A 350 -10.27 -34.17 2.74
CA THR A 350 -10.30 -33.31 1.54
C THR A 350 -10.99 -31.97 1.80
N ALA A 351 -11.11 -31.56 3.08
CA ALA A 351 -11.83 -30.35 3.47
C ALA A 351 -11.24 -29.07 2.86
N LEU A 352 -9.92 -29.00 2.70
CA LEU A 352 -9.24 -27.83 2.12
C LEU A 352 -9.51 -27.68 0.62
N GLU A 353 -9.86 -28.78 -0.05
CA GLU A 353 -10.33 -28.79 -1.44
C GLU A 353 -11.82 -28.44 -1.56
N GLY A 354 -12.49 -28.24 -0.42
CA GLY A 354 -13.93 -27.96 -0.33
C GLY A 354 -14.79 -29.22 -0.44
N ILE A 355 -14.20 -30.40 -0.26
CA ILE A 355 -14.89 -31.69 -0.30
C ILE A 355 -15.10 -32.17 1.14
N GLY A 356 -16.36 -32.33 1.52
CA GLY A 356 -16.74 -32.87 2.82
C GLY A 356 -16.77 -34.40 2.83
N THR A 357 -16.84 -34.97 4.03
CA THR A 357 -17.05 -36.42 4.23
C THR A 357 -18.41 -36.64 4.88
N PRO A 358 -19.14 -37.71 4.50
CA PRO A 358 -20.38 -38.05 5.17
C PRO A 358 -20.15 -38.27 6.68
N THR A 359 -21.00 -37.68 7.50
CA THR A 359 -21.01 -37.87 8.96
C THR A 359 -22.44 -38.05 9.43
N VAL A 360 -22.62 -38.44 10.70
CA VAL A 360 -23.95 -38.53 11.34
C VAL A 360 -24.70 -37.20 11.22
N ASP A 361 -23.99 -36.08 11.29
CA ASP A 361 -24.56 -34.73 11.21
C ASP A 361 -24.64 -34.17 9.78
N CYS A 362 -24.03 -34.83 8.81
CA CYS A 362 -23.99 -34.41 7.41
C CYS A 362 -24.02 -35.63 6.48
N PRO A 363 -25.21 -36.21 6.20
CA PRO A 363 -25.34 -37.34 5.30
C PRO A 363 -25.01 -36.98 3.83
N CYS A 364 -25.20 -35.71 3.46
CA CYS A 364 -24.94 -35.20 2.11
C CYS A 364 -23.87 -34.10 2.18
N PRO A 365 -22.58 -34.44 2.29
CA PRO A 365 -21.50 -33.44 2.33
C PRO A 365 -21.41 -32.63 1.03
N VAL A 366 -20.74 -31.49 1.09
CA VAL A 366 -20.41 -30.73 -0.12
C VAL A 366 -19.31 -31.43 -0.92
N SER A 367 -19.32 -31.25 -2.24
CA SER A 367 -18.34 -31.80 -3.18
C SER A 367 -17.36 -30.77 -3.73
N SER A 368 -17.54 -29.48 -3.40
CA SER A 368 -16.61 -28.41 -3.79
C SER A 368 -16.86 -27.10 -3.02
N TRP A 369 -15.91 -26.16 -3.11
CA TRP A 369 -16.11 -24.78 -2.66
C TRP A 369 -17.21 -24.04 -3.43
N THR A 370 -17.47 -24.41 -4.68
CA THR A 370 -18.57 -23.85 -5.48
C THR A 370 -19.91 -24.27 -4.91
N GLU A 371 -20.10 -25.58 -4.67
CA GLU A 371 -21.32 -26.09 -4.05
C GLU A 371 -21.52 -25.53 -2.64
N THR A 372 -20.43 -25.36 -1.88
CA THR A 372 -20.48 -24.68 -0.58
C THR A 372 -21.03 -23.26 -0.72
N ALA A 373 -20.58 -22.51 -1.72
CA ALA A 373 -21.09 -21.16 -1.98
C ALA A 373 -22.56 -21.18 -2.43
N ASP A 374 -22.99 -22.18 -3.20
CA ASP A 374 -24.39 -22.35 -3.58
C ASP A 374 -25.29 -22.60 -2.36
N ARG A 375 -24.91 -23.56 -1.50
CA ARG A 375 -25.64 -23.89 -0.27
C ARG A 375 -25.72 -22.72 0.71
N LEU A 376 -24.69 -21.87 0.73
CA LEU A 376 -24.65 -20.67 1.58
C LEU A 376 -25.27 -19.43 0.90
N GLY A 377 -25.74 -19.54 -0.35
CA GLY A 377 -26.32 -18.43 -1.10
C GLY A 377 -25.32 -17.33 -1.48
N THR A 378 -24.02 -17.63 -1.49
CA THR A 378 -22.94 -16.69 -1.84
C THR A 378 -22.37 -16.87 -3.24
N SER A 379 -22.87 -17.86 -3.99
CA SER A 379 -22.42 -18.14 -5.35
C SER A 379 -22.51 -16.93 -6.30
N GLY A 380 -21.45 -16.74 -7.07
CA GLY A 380 -21.29 -15.68 -8.04
C GLY A 380 -21.06 -14.28 -7.44
N ILE A 381 -20.91 -14.12 -6.13
CA ILE A 381 -20.63 -12.81 -5.51
C ILE A 381 -19.32 -12.24 -6.06
N GLY A 382 -18.27 -13.04 -6.14
CA GLY A 382 -16.96 -12.65 -6.64
C GLY A 382 -17.02 -12.24 -8.11
N GLU A 383 -17.74 -13.00 -8.92
CA GLU A 383 -17.92 -12.69 -10.35
C GLU A 383 -18.73 -11.40 -10.56
N ARG A 384 -19.85 -11.23 -9.85
CA ARG A 384 -20.63 -9.98 -9.87
C ARG A 384 -19.77 -8.78 -9.46
N ARG A 385 -18.87 -8.96 -8.48
CA ARG A 385 -17.93 -7.93 -8.04
C ARG A 385 -16.91 -7.59 -9.12
N ARG A 386 -16.28 -8.59 -9.74
CA ARG A 386 -15.32 -8.39 -10.84
C ARG A 386 -15.96 -7.67 -12.02
N ARG A 387 -17.16 -8.08 -12.45
CA ARG A 387 -17.91 -7.40 -13.51
C ARG A 387 -18.21 -5.95 -13.16
N ARG A 388 -18.66 -5.69 -11.92
CA ARG A 388 -18.90 -4.32 -11.44
C ARG A 388 -17.62 -3.49 -11.45
N HIS A 389 -16.50 -4.04 -10.98
CA HIS A 389 -15.22 -3.36 -10.97
C HIS A 389 -14.69 -3.12 -12.39
N GLU A 390 -14.87 -4.06 -13.32
CA GLU A 390 -14.49 -3.87 -14.72
C GLU A 390 -15.32 -2.78 -15.38
N ALA A 391 -16.65 -2.79 -15.19
CA ALA A 391 -17.52 -1.73 -15.68
C ALA A 391 -17.11 -0.35 -15.13
N GLN A 392 -16.73 -0.28 -13.84
CA GLN A 392 -16.18 0.94 -13.25
C GLN A 392 -14.83 1.35 -13.85
N ARG A 393 -13.93 0.39 -14.15
CA ARG A 393 -12.64 0.66 -14.80
C ARG A 393 -12.85 1.20 -16.21
N VAL A 394 -13.77 0.62 -16.98
CA VAL A 394 -14.15 1.10 -18.32
C VAL A 394 -14.76 2.50 -18.25
N HIS A 395 -15.74 2.70 -17.36
CA HIS A 395 -16.35 4.01 -17.15
C HIS A 395 -15.32 5.08 -16.79
N TRP A 396 -14.40 4.76 -15.88
CA TRP A 396 -13.33 5.66 -15.48
C TRP A 396 -12.36 5.97 -16.63
N ARG A 397 -11.97 4.97 -17.42
CA ARG A 397 -11.14 5.16 -18.63
C ARG A 397 -11.82 6.13 -19.61
N HIS A 398 -13.12 5.96 -19.87
CA HIS A 398 -13.86 6.87 -20.73
C HIS A 398 -13.93 8.30 -20.16
N GLN A 399 -14.13 8.46 -18.85
CA GLN A 399 -14.10 9.77 -18.20
C GLN A 399 -12.72 10.45 -18.33
N GLN A 400 -11.63 9.69 -18.19
CA GLN A 400 -10.28 10.21 -18.34
C GLN A 400 -9.98 10.68 -19.76
N VAL A 401 -10.39 9.91 -20.77
CA VAL A 401 -10.27 10.31 -22.18
C VAL A 401 -11.03 11.61 -22.43
N ARG A 402 -12.29 11.70 -21.98
CA ARG A 402 -13.11 12.92 -22.10
C ARG A 402 -12.46 14.13 -21.40
N MET A 403 -11.89 13.93 -20.22
CA MET A 403 -11.18 15.01 -19.52
C MET A 403 -9.90 15.43 -20.24
N ALA A 404 -9.14 14.48 -20.80
CA ALA A 404 -7.93 14.77 -21.57
C ALA A 404 -8.26 15.52 -22.88
N GLU A 405 -9.32 15.12 -23.58
CA GLU A 405 -9.84 15.82 -24.76
C GLU A 405 -10.26 17.25 -24.42
N ARG A 406 -11.01 17.46 -23.33
CA ARG A 406 -11.35 18.81 -22.85
C ARG A 406 -10.12 19.65 -22.54
N ARG A 407 -9.09 19.07 -21.91
CA ARG A 407 -7.82 19.78 -21.63
C ARG A 407 -7.08 20.14 -22.92
N ARG A 408 -7.00 19.23 -23.89
CA ARG A 408 -6.39 19.50 -25.20
C ARG A 408 -7.16 20.58 -25.95
N ALA A 409 -8.49 20.51 -26.00
CA ALA A 409 -9.33 21.52 -26.61
C ALA A 409 -9.15 22.89 -25.94
N ALA A 410 -9.06 22.95 -24.61
CA ALA A 410 -8.77 24.19 -23.89
C ALA A 410 -7.35 24.74 -24.13
N GLN A 411 -6.37 23.87 -24.39
CA GLN A 411 -4.99 24.28 -24.74
C GLN A 411 -4.86 24.71 -26.21
N GLN A 412 -5.67 24.14 -27.09
CA GLN A 412 -5.71 24.46 -28.52
C GLN A 412 -6.69 25.57 -28.87
N ALA A 413 -7.52 26.00 -27.91
CA ALA A 413 -8.37 27.16 -28.07
C ALA A 413 -7.48 28.39 -28.36
N PRO A 414 -7.80 29.19 -29.39
CA PRO A 414 -6.98 30.32 -29.83
C PRO A 414 -6.78 31.38 -28.74
N PHE A 415 -7.61 31.36 -27.70
CA PHE A 415 -7.42 32.14 -26.50
C PHE A 415 -7.13 31.17 -25.33
N PRO A 416 -5.94 31.22 -24.69
CA PRO A 416 -5.85 30.73 -23.33
C PRO A 416 -6.92 31.48 -22.54
N HIS A 417 -7.56 30.85 -21.56
CA HIS A 417 -8.41 31.57 -20.62
C HIS A 417 -7.57 31.97 -19.41
N PRO A 418 -6.77 33.06 -19.45
CA PRO A 418 -6.47 33.74 -18.21
C PRO A 418 -7.80 34.31 -17.70
N SER A 419 -8.00 34.29 -16.40
CA SER A 419 -9.08 35.05 -15.79
C SER A 419 -8.94 36.55 -16.09
N VAL A 420 -7.74 37.00 -16.50
CA VAL A 420 -7.37 38.39 -16.78
C VAL A 420 -6.91 38.55 -18.22
N ALA A 421 -7.50 39.47 -18.97
CA ALA A 421 -7.15 39.74 -20.37
C ALA A 421 -5.69 40.23 -20.53
N PRO A 422 -4.85 39.57 -21.36
CA PRO A 422 -3.52 40.08 -21.69
C PRO A 422 -3.65 41.40 -22.46
N ALA A 423 -2.85 42.42 -22.13
CA ALA A 423 -2.95 43.75 -22.74
C ALA A 423 -2.90 43.75 -24.28
N GLN A 424 -2.15 42.81 -24.87
CA GLN A 424 -2.04 42.62 -26.32
C GLN A 424 -3.34 42.12 -27.00
N CYS A 425 -4.32 41.67 -26.22
CA CYS A 425 -5.63 41.22 -26.70
C CYS A 425 -6.74 42.25 -26.44
N ILE A 426 -6.39 43.47 -26.03
CA ILE A 426 -7.31 44.53 -25.64
C ILE A 426 -7.06 45.74 -26.52
N ARG A 427 -8.11 46.25 -27.16
CA ARG A 427 -8.08 47.53 -27.86
C ARG A 427 -8.38 48.68 -26.89
N ASP A 428 -8.00 49.91 -27.23
CA ASP A 428 -8.18 51.09 -26.37
C ASP A 428 -9.64 51.34 -25.91
N ASP A 429 -10.63 50.77 -26.62
CA ASP A 429 -12.05 50.83 -26.29
C ASP A 429 -12.54 49.66 -25.41
N GLY A 430 -11.63 48.84 -24.88
CA GLY A 430 -11.94 47.71 -23.98
C GLY A 430 -12.48 46.46 -24.67
N ARG A 431 -12.49 46.42 -26.00
CA ARG A 431 -12.93 45.26 -26.79
C ARG A 431 -11.81 44.24 -26.95
N ALA A 432 -12.20 42.96 -26.96
CA ALA A 432 -11.28 41.87 -27.24
C ALA A 432 -10.88 41.86 -28.72
N ILE A 433 -9.58 41.72 -28.99
CA ILE A 433 -9.05 41.49 -30.35
C ILE A 433 -8.35 40.13 -30.42
N ASP A 434 -8.48 39.47 -31.57
CA ASP A 434 -7.64 38.31 -31.89
C ASP A 434 -6.22 38.81 -32.18
N PRO A 435 -5.21 38.41 -31.38
CA PRO A 435 -3.84 38.89 -31.57
C PRO A 435 -3.19 38.41 -32.88
N THR A 436 -3.80 37.42 -33.57
CA THR A 436 -3.30 36.84 -34.82
C THR A 436 -3.85 37.55 -36.05
N THR A 437 -5.13 37.94 -36.02
CA THR A 437 -5.81 38.59 -37.16
C THR A 437 -5.99 40.09 -36.98
N GLY A 438 -5.92 40.58 -35.73
CA GLY A 438 -6.24 41.96 -35.38
C GLY A 438 -7.74 42.26 -35.39
N GLU A 439 -8.60 41.28 -35.64
CA GLU A 439 -10.04 41.46 -35.71
C GLU A 439 -10.68 41.48 -34.33
N VAL A 440 -11.76 42.26 -34.19
CA VAL A 440 -12.53 42.34 -32.95
C VAL A 440 -13.34 41.06 -32.78
N VAL A 441 -13.23 40.41 -31.61
CA VAL A 441 -14.05 39.25 -31.27
C VAL A 441 -15.44 39.75 -30.85
N PRO A 442 -16.51 39.50 -31.66
CA PRO A 442 -17.83 40.03 -31.36
C PRO A 442 -18.35 39.48 -30.02
N GLY A 443 -18.91 40.36 -29.19
CA GLY A 443 -19.52 39.97 -27.91
C GLY A 443 -18.54 39.75 -26.75
N LEU A 444 -17.22 39.84 -26.94
CA LEU A 444 -16.24 39.65 -25.87
C LEU A 444 -15.61 41.00 -25.44
N TYR A 445 -15.66 41.29 -24.14
CA TYR A 445 -15.20 42.55 -23.53
C TYR A 445 -14.31 42.30 -22.30
N VAL A 446 -13.57 43.32 -21.88
CA VAL A 446 -12.82 43.32 -20.63
C VAL A 446 -13.52 44.19 -19.58
N ALA A 447 -13.80 43.62 -18.42
CA ALA A 447 -14.33 44.30 -17.27
C ALA A 447 -13.31 45.25 -16.64
N SER A 448 -13.76 46.16 -15.77
CA SER A 448 -12.88 47.05 -15.01
C SER A 448 -11.91 46.32 -14.07
N ASP A 449 -12.20 45.08 -13.67
CA ASP A 449 -11.30 44.22 -12.89
C ASP A 449 -10.32 43.40 -13.75
N GLY A 450 -10.26 43.69 -15.06
CA GLY A 450 -9.37 43.07 -16.04
C GLY A 450 -9.86 41.71 -16.54
N ARG A 451 -11.05 41.26 -16.17
CA ARG A 451 -11.56 39.93 -16.54
C ARG A 451 -12.41 39.95 -17.82
N TRP A 452 -12.42 38.84 -18.54
CA TRP A 452 -13.27 38.66 -19.71
C TRP A 452 -14.76 38.60 -19.33
N ILE A 453 -15.60 39.33 -20.07
CA ILE A 453 -17.06 39.28 -20.00
C ILE A 453 -17.60 39.06 -21.41
N TRP A 454 -18.49 38.08 -21.56
CA TRP A 454 -19.33 37.95 -22.76
C TRP A 454 -20.56 38.84 -22.58
N ALA A 455 -20.78 39.77 -23.50
CA ALA A 455 -22.07 40.44 -23.61
C ALA A 455 -23.10 39.36 -23.98
N ALA A 456 -24.11 39.17 -23.12
CA ALA A 456 -25.25 38.35 -23.49
C ALA A 456 -25.88 39.01 -24.72
N ASP A 457 -26.06 38.24 -25.80
CA ASP A 457 -26.73 38.72 -26.99
C ASP A 457 -28.09 39.31 -26.60
N ALA A 458 -28.22 40.62 -26.77
CA ALA A 458 -29.52 41.29 -26.77
C ALA A 458 -30.18 41.01 -28.13
N SER A 459 -30.51 39.75 -28.39
CA SER A 459 -31.43 39.37 -29.46
C SER A 459 -32.85 39.47 -28.92
N GLY A 460 -33.50 40.59 -29.22
CA GLY A 460 -34.95 40.64 -29.40
C GLY A 460 -35.35 40.00 -30.73
#